data_AF-A0A2W2DQ36-F1
#
_entry.id   AF-A0A2W2DQ36-F1
#
_cell.length_a   1.000
_cell.length_b   1.000
_cell.length_c   1.000
_cell.angle_alpha   90.00
_cell.angle_beta   90.00
_cell.angle_gamma   90.00
#
_symmetry.space_group_name_H-M   'P 1'
#
loop_
_entity.id
_entity.type
_entity.pdbx_description
1 polymer ?
#
loop_
_entity_poly.entity_id
_entity_poly.type
_entity_poly.pdbx_seq_one_letter_code
_entity_poly.pdbx_strand_id
1 'polypeptide(L)'
;MRIRIPGRVALAAGALALLGATTAPGVAMAASEGSSSAAASPKPTIVLVHGAWADSSSWSSVMERLRKDGYPVRAIANPLQGLTSDT
;
A
#
# COMPACT_ATOMS: atom_id res chain seq x y z
N MET A 1 -1.99 22.50 4.98
CA MET A 1 -2.50 21.70 6.11
C MET A 1 -1.81 20.34 6.07
N ARG A 2 -0.93 20.04 7.04
CA ARG A 2 -0.06 18.86 7.05
C ARG A 2 -0.54 17.93 8.16
N ILE A 3 -1.23 16.85 7.79
CA ILE A 3 -1.76 15.88 8.76
C ILE A 3 -0.61 14.97 9.18
N ARG A 4 -0.14 15.13 10.42
CA ARG A 4 0.78 14.19 11.09
C ARG A 4 -0.07 13.15 11.80
N ILE A 5 0.07 11.87 11.46
CA ILE A 5 -0.59 10.78 12.19
C ILE A 5 0.29 10.47 13.42
N PRO A 6 -0.22 10.60 14.66
CA PRO A 6 0.56 10.30 15.86
C PRO A 6 0.75 8.79 16.04
N GLY A 7 2.00 8.41 16.33
CA GLY A 7 2.39 7.03 16.63
C GLY A 7 1.65 6.48 17.84
N ARG A 8 1.09 5.29 17.69
CA ARG A 8 0.47 4.57 18.80
C ARG A 8 1.56 4.03 19.73
N VAL A 9 1.62 4.65 20.90
CA VAL A 9 2.40 4.23 22.07
C VAL A 9 1.92 2.85 22.54
N ALA A 10 2.90 2.11 23.07
CA ALA A 10 2.90 0.70 23.47
C ALA A 10 1.82 0.29 24.47
N LEU A 11 1.47 -1.01 24.43
CA LEU A 11 0.95 -1.73 25.59
C LEU A 11 2.02 -2.74 26.02
N ALA A 12 2.67 -2.46 27.15
CA ALA A 12 3.54 -3.39 27.86
C ALA A 12 2.67 -4.48 28.52
N ALA A 13 2.94 -5.75 28.23
CA ALA A 13 2.40 -6.87 28.99
C ALA A 13 3.45 -7.30 30.01
N GLY A 14 3.11 -7.19 31.30
CA GLY A 14 4.00 -7.51 32.42
C GLY A 14 4.38 -8.98 32.49
N ALA A 15 5.66 -9.24 32.74
CA ALA A 15 6.17 -10.56 33.06
C ALA A 15 6.23 -10.71 34.58
N LEU A 16 5.41 -11.60 35.15
CA LEU A 16 5.54 -12.06 36.53
C LEU A 16 6.51 -13.24 36.56
N ALA A 17 7.66 -13.05 37.19
CA ALA A 17 8.70 -14.06 37.33
C ALA A 17 8.29 -15.12 38.38
N LEU A 18 8.33 -16.40 38.00
CA LEU A 18 8.40 -17.52 38.94
C LEU A 18 9.62 -18.39 38.59
N LEU A 19 10.42 -18.59 39.63
CA LEU A 19 11.75 -19.20 39.66
C LEU A 19 11.65 -20.72 39.46
N GLY A 20 12.31 -21.25 38.43
CA GLY A 20 12.43 -22.69 38.19
C GLY A 20 13.74 -23.00 37.48
N ALA A 21 14.77 -23.35 38.25
CA ALA A 21 16.08 -23.72 37.73
C ALA A 21 16.07 -25.17 37.23
N THR A 22 16.14 -25.36 35.90
CA THR A 22 16.60 -26.62 35.29
C THR A 22 17.63 -26.27 34.22
N THR A 23 18.85 -26.76 34.37
CA THR A 23 19.96 -26.50 33.43
C THR A 23 19.91 -27.54 32.31
N ALA A 24 19.38 -27.16 31.15
CA ALA A 24 19.50 -27.90 29.90
C ALA A 24 20.62 -27.29 29.03
N PRO A 25 21.41 -28.10 28.29
CA PRO A 25 22.48 -27.58 27.44
C PRO A 25 21.91 -26.69 26.33
N GLY A 26 22.26 -25.40 26.38
CA GLY A 26 21.80 -24.38 25.45
C GLY A 26 22.53 -24.48 24.11
N VAL A 27 21.84 -24.94 23.08
CA VAL A 27 22.25 -24.71 21.69
C VAL A 27 21.98 -23.25 21.37
N ALA A 28 23.05 -22.47 21.21
CA ALA A 28 22.98 -21.09 20.73
C ALA A 28 22.55 -21.10 19.25
N MET A 29 21.26 -20.99 19.00
CA MET A 29 20.73 -20.70 17.67
C MET A 29 21.07 -19.25 17.35
N ALA A 30 22.07 -19.05 16.48
CA ALA A 30 22.31 -17.75 15.88
C ALA A 30 21.04 -17.31 15.15
N ALA A 31 20.35 -16.33 15.73
CA ALA A 31 19.25 -15.68 15.07
C ALA A 31 19.81 -15.02 13.80
N SER A 32 19.53 -15.62 12.65
CA SER A 32 19.70 -14.95 11.37
C SER A 32 18.72 -13.80 11.40
N GLU A 33 19.22 -12.61 11.75
CA GLU A 33 18.55 -11.35 11.47
C GLU A 33 18.50 -11.25 9.95
N GLY A 34 17.48 -11.88 9.37
CA GLY A 34 17.07 -11.68 7.99
C GLY A 34 16.76 -10.20 7.85
N SER A 35 17.78 -9.43 7.47
CA SER A 35 17.63 -8.07 7.00
C SER A 35 16.86 -8.17 5.70
N SER A 36 15.54 -8.31 5.83
CA SER A 36 14.60 -8.16 4.74
C SER A 36 14.65 -6.69 4.38
N SER A 37 15.66 -6.32 3.59
CA SER A 37 15.62 -5.11 2.79
C SER A 37 14.35 -5.26 1.96
N ALA A 38 13.25 -4.71 2.46
CA ALA A 38 11.96 -4.73 1.80
C ALA A 38 12.19 -3.93 0.53
N ALA A 39 12.57 -4.64 -0.54
CA ALA A 39 12.67 -4.06 -1.86
C ALA A 39 11.34 -3.36 -2.10
N ALA A 40 11.39 -2.05 -2.31
CA ALA A 40 10.19 -1.25 -2.47
C ALA A 40 9.34 -1.89 -3.56
N SER A 41 8.14 -2.34 -3.20
CA SER A 41 7.25 -2.98 -4.15
C SER A 41 6.97 -2.02 -5.30
N PRO A 42 6.92 -2.50 -6.56
CA PRO A 42 6.66 -1.64 -7.70
C PRO A 42 5.32 -0.92 -7.51
N LYS A 43 5.25 0.35 -7.95
CA LYS A 43 4.02 1.13 -7.85
C LYS A 43 2.92 0.50 -8.73
N PRO A 44 1.67 0.46 -8.25
CA PRO A 44 0.57 -0.11 -9.01
C PRO A 44 0.21 0.75 -10.22
N THR A 45 -0.36 0.11 -11.24
CA THR A 45 -0.94 0.80 -12.39
C THR A 45 -2.29 1.40 -12.03
N ILE A 46 -2.47 2.68 -12.33
CA ILE A 46 -3.74 3.39 -12.16
C ILE A 46 -4.46 3.41 -13.50
N VAL A 47 -5.71 2.93 -13.53
CA VAL A 47 -6.58 2.99 -14.69
C VAL A 47 -7.67 4.02 -14.43
N LEU A 48 -7.78 5.01 -15.32
CA LEU A 48 -8.79 6.06 -15.25
C LEU A 48 -9.84 5.80 -16.34
N VAL A 49 -11.11 5.78 -15.93
CA VAL A 49 -12.27 5.61 -16.80
C VAL A 49 -13.13 6.84 -16.67
N HIS A 50 -13.62 7.38 -17.79
CA HIS A 50 -14.48 8.56 -17.77
C HIS A 50 -15.93 8.19 -17.41
N GLY A 51 -16.70 9.18 -16.96
CA GLY A 51 -18.13 9.03 -16.70
C GLY A 51 -18.97 9.10 -17.97
N ALA A 52 -20.30 9.03 -17.81
CA ALA A 52 -21.25 9.21 -18.89
C ALA A 52 -21.01 10.54 -19.63
N TRP A 53 -21.05 10.49 -20.97
CA TRP A 53 -20.90 11.64 -21.87
C TRP A 53 -19.57 12.41 -21.79
N ALA A 54 -18.60 11.90 -21.03
CA ALA A 54 -17.24 12.42 -20.99
C ALA A 54 -16.31 11.60 -21.90
N ASP A 55 -15.06 12.05 -22.01
CA ASP A 55 -13.95 11.34 -22.65
C ASP A 55 -12.75 11.31 -21.69
N SER A 56 -11.78 10.44 -22.01
CA SER A 56 -10.49 10.28 -21.34
C SER A 56 -9.71 11.59 -21.14
N SER A 57 -9.85 12.58 -22.02
CA SER A 57 -9.18 13.89 -21.87
C SER A 57 -9.55 14.63 -20.60
N SER A 58 -10.70 14.33 -19.99
CA SER A 58 -11.14 14.88 -18.68
C SER A 58 -10.12 14.60 -17.56
N TRP A 59 -9.27 13.57 -17.74
CA TRP A 59 -8.26 13.15 -16.78
C TRP A 59 -6.86 13.74 -17.02
N SER A 60 -6.67 14.62 -18.01
CA SER A 60 -5.33 15.08 -18.43
C SER A 60 -4.49 15.62 -17.27
N SER A 61 -5.03 16.56 -16.48
CA SER A 61 -4.31 17.13 -15.32
C SER A 61 -4.10 16.14 -14.18
N VAL A 62 -4.96 15.12 -14.05
CA VAL A 62 -4.80 14.05 -13.05
C VAL A 62 -3.69 13.09 -13.48
N MET A 63 -3.64 12.71 -14.76
CA MET A 63 -2.57 11.89 -15.32
C MET A 63 -1.21 12.55 -15.16
N GLU A 64 -1.09 13.86 -15.40
CA GLU A 64 0.16 14.60 -15.21
C GLU A 64 0.68 14.49 -13.77
N ARG A 65 -0.21 14.67 -12.78
CA ARG A 65 0.14 14.59 -11.36
C ARG A 65 0.55 13.17 -10.96
N LEU A 66 -0.23 12.16 -11.34
CA LEU A 66 0.06 10.77 -11.01
C LEU A 66 1.35 10.26 -11.67
N ARG A 67 1.62 10.67 -12.92
CA ARG A 67 2.89 10.38 -13.59
C ARG A 67 4.06 11.07 -12.91
N LYS A 68 3.89 12.32 -12.49
CA LYS A 68 4.90 13.04 -11.68
C LYS A 68 5.18 12.34 -10.35
N ASP A 69 4.15 11.75 -9.75
CA ASP A 69 4.27 10.94 -8.55
C ASP A 69 4.81 9.53 -8.82
N GLY A 70 5.19 9.21 -10.07
CA GLY A 70 5.86 7.97 -10.47
C GLY A 70 4.93 6.76 -10.65
N TYR A 71 3.62 6.97 -10.76
CA TYR A 71 2.68 5.90 -11.06
C TYR A 71 2.62 5.63 -12.57
N PRO A 72 2.56 4.36 -13.00
CA PRO A 72 2.08 4.02 -14.33
C PRO A 72 0.58 4.33 -14.43
N VAL A 73 0.16 5.08 -15.47
CA VAL A 73 -1.22 5.53 -15.64
C VAL A 73 -1.73 5.23 -17.04
N ARG A 74 -2.97 4.74 -17.14
CA ARG A 74 -3.69 4.55 -18.40
C ARG A 74 -5.07 5.17 -18.31
N ALA A 75 -5.42 6.05 -19.24
CA ALA A 75 -6.81 6.48 -19.45
C ALA A 75 -7.40 5.64 -20.58
N ILE A 76 -8.52 4.96 -20.31
CA ILE A 76 -9.19 4.09 -21.27
C ILE A 76 -10.54 4.70 -21.60
N ALA A 77 -10.79 4.91 -22.90
CA ALA A 77 -12.09 5.33 -23.38
C ALA A 77 -13.10 4.19 -23.19
N ASN A 78 -14.19 4.46 -22.50
CA ASN A 78 -15.35 3.60 -22.44
C ASN A 78 -16.30 4.03 -23.56
N PRO A 79 -16.51 3.23 -24.62
CA PRO A 79 -17.39 3.62 -25.71
C PRO A 79 -18.78 3.99 -25.20
N LEU A 80 -19.32 5.13 -25.66
CA LEU A 80 -20.70 5.51 -25.37
C LEU A 80 -21.61 4.74 -26.33
N GLN A 81 -22.32 3.71 -25.86
CA GLN A 81 -23.21 2.90 -26.69
C GLN A 81 -24.67 3.38 -26.63
N GLY A 82 -24.97 4.31 -25.72
CA GLY A 82 -26.25 4.99 -25.59
C GLY A 82 -27.15 4.36 -24.53
N LEU A 83 -28.15 5.10 -24.04
CA LEU A 83 -29.00 4.67 -22.92
C LEU A 83 -29.64 3.29 -23.11
N THR A 84 -30.12 2.97 -24.32
CA THR A 84 -30.72 1.66 -24.61
C THR A 84 -29.71 0.50 -24.55
N SER A 85 -28.43 0.79 -24.80
CA SER A 85 -27.36 -0.21 -24.83
C SER A 85 -26.60 -0.32 -23.50
N ASP A 86 -26.65 0.74 -22.68
CA ASP A 86 -25.87 0.93 -21.43
C ASP A 86 -26.74 0.82 -20.15
N THR A 87 -27.84 0.05 -20.19
CA THR A 87 -28.71 -0.27 -19.01
C THR A 87 -28.40 -1.60 -18.37
#